data_AF-A0A845ZD50-F1
#
_entry.id   AF-A0A845ZD50-F1
#
_cell.length_a   1.000
_cell.length_b   1.000
_cell.length_c   1.000
_cell.angle_alpha   90.00
_cell.angle_beta   90.00
_cell.angle_gamma   90.00
#
_symmetry.space_group_name_H-M   'P 1'
#
loop_
_entity.id
_entity.type
_entity.pdbx_description
1 polymer ?
#
loop_
_entity_poly.entity_id
_entity_poly.type
_entity_poly.pdbx_seq_one_letter_code
_entity_poly.pdbx_strand_id
1 'polypeptide(L)'
;MSTIEAVTEQIETTVALQTRTFESGTSTGYDALNSEFKRLEILAREAFQDKMKDSLQPILKKLDQGQNLTDTEQDMVKLMIVGQAKYYMQSEDDVAHWQADIKRVVGDLQRLVNANLDDIDALLKIQALCREVNRVAPDLAFFFREHERVEQFKVAMSDTLNAETRRTLANIIREMLASNKM
;
A
#
# COMPACT_ATOMS: atom_id res chain seq x y z
N MET A 1 -6.21 -12.21 24.45
CA MET A 1 -6.97 -11.80 23.26
C MET A 1 -6.22 -12.32 22.05
N SER A 2 -6.89 -13.06 21.16
CA SER A 2 -6.26 -13.49 19.90
C SER A 2 -6.05 -12.28 18.98
N THR A 3 -5.11 -12.36 18.03
CA THR A 3 -4.88 -11.28 17.06
C THR A 3 -6.13 -10.99 16.21
N ILE A 4 -7.00 -11.97 15.99
CA ILE A 4 -8.27 -11.79 15.26
C ILE A 4 -9.34 -11.07 16.10
N GLU A 5 -9.41 -11.35 17.40
CA GLU A 5 -10.28 -10.58 18.31
C GLU A 5 -9.87 -9.11 18.33
N ALA A 6 -8.57 -8.83 18.40
CA ALA A 6 -8.02 -7.47 18.36
C ALA A 6 -8.38 -6.73 17.06
N VAL A 7 -8.27 -7.40 15.90
CA VAL A 7 -8.68 -6.84 14.60
C VAL A 7 -10.17 -6.52 14.60
N THR A 8 -11.00 -7.41 15.14
CA THR A 8 -12.46 -7.23 15.17
C THR A 8 -12.85 -6.02 16.01
N GLU A 9 -12.30 -5.90 17.22
CA GLU A 9 -12.53 -4.75 18.11
C GLU A 9 -12.07 -3.44 17.46
N GLN A 10 -10.93 -3.46 16.75
CA GLN A 10 -10.41 -2.29 16.07
C GLN A 10 -11.29 -1.87 14.88
N ILE A 11 -11.90 -2.82 14.15
CA ILE A 11 -12.89 -2.53 13.09
C ILE A 11 -14.08 -1.79 13.70
N GLU A 12 -14.65 -2.32 14.79
CA GLU A 12 -15.81 -1.71 15.47
C GLU A 12 -15.49 -0.28 15.93
N THR A 13 -14.30 -0.07 16.50
CA THR A 13 -13.81 1.25 16.92
C THR A 13 -13.72 2.22 15.73
N THR A 14 -13.12 1.77 14.62
CA THR A 14 -12.94 2.58 13.42
C THR A 14 -14.28 2.97 12.79
N VAL A 15 -15.22 2.04 12.70
CA VAL A 15 -16.57 2.28 12.18
C VAL A 15 -17.35 3.25 13.08
N ALA A 16 -17.27 3.10 14.40
CA ALA A 16 -17.94 4.00 15.33
C ALA A 16 -17.40 5.45 15.26
N LEU A 17 -16.10 5.61 15.00
CA LEU A 17 -15.47 6.92 14.84
C LEU A 17 -15.81 7.58 13.49
N GLN A 18 -15.97 6.79 12.43
CA GLN A 18 -16.26 7.27 11.08
C GLN A 18 -17.55 8.11 11.03
N THR A 19 -18.64 7.64 11.63
CA THR A 19 -19.92 8.39 11.67
C THR A 19 -19.74 9.78 12.26
N ARG A 20 -19.10 9.89 13.44
CA ARG A 20 -18.89 11.18 14.12
C ARG A 20 -17.94 12.08 13.33
N THR A 21 -16.93 11.49 12.70
CA THR A 21 -15.96 12.24 11.89
C THR A 21 -16.66 12.91 10.71
N PHE A 22 -17.53 12.17 10.01
CA PHE A 22 -18.24 12.68 8.84
C PHE A 22 -19.27 13.76 9.21
N GLU A 23 -19.96 13.61 10.35
CA GLU A 23 -20.88 14.63 10.87
C GLU A 23 -20.14 15.92 11.25
N SER A 24 -18.95 15.81 11.85
CA SER A 24 -18.19 17.00 12.28
C SER A 24 -17.47 17.72 11.14
N GLY A 25 -17.01 17.00 10.11
CA GLY A 25 -16.26 17.56 8.98
C GLY A 25 -14.94 18.25 9.35
N THR A 26 -14.37 17.96 10.52
CA THR A 26 -13.18 18.64 11.03
C THR A 26 -11.89 17.91 10.67
N SER A 27 -10.79 18.65 10.44
CA SER A 27 -9.47 18.05 10.19
C SER A 27 -9.03 17.15 11.35
N THR A 28 -9.25 17.57 12.60
CA THR A 28 -8.95 16.77 13.79
C THR A 28 -9.68 15.43 13.80
N GLY A 29 -10.95 15.42 13.37
CA GLY A 29 -11.70 14.18 13.21
C GLY A 29 -11.07 13.24 12.18
N TYR A 30 -10.69 13.77 11.02
CA TYR A 30 -10.04 12.97 9.97
C TYR A 30 -8.63 12.50 10.36
N ASP A 31 -7.87 13.29 11.13
CA ASP A 31 -6.57 12.87 11.67
C ASP A 31 -6.72 11.72 12.67
N ALA A 32 -7.73 11.78 13.54
CA ALA A 32 -8.06 10.70 14.46
C ALA A 32 -8.50 9.44 13.70
N LEU A 33 -9.40 9.57 12.72
CA LEU A 33 -9.85 8.45 11.90
C LEU A 33 -8.69 7.78 11.14
N ASN A 34 -7.79 8.57 10.55
CA ASN A 34 -6.58 8.07 9.90
C ASN A 34 -5.69 7.29 10.87
N SER A 35 -5.59 7.73 12.12
CA SER A 35 -4.81 7.03 13.15
C SER A 35 -5.41 5.65 13.48
N GLU A 36 -6.74 5.55 13.56
CA GLU A 36 -7.43 4.27 13.78
C GLU A 36 -7.26 3.31 12.58
N PHE A 37 -7.31 3.81 11.34
CA PHE A 37 -7.03 3.00 10.14
C PHE A 37 -5.59 2.47 10.12
N LYS A 38 -4.60 3.29 10.51
CA LYS A 38 -3.20 2.85 10.64
C LYS A 38 -3.06 1.74 11.68
N ARG A 39 -3.74 1.87 12.81
CA ARG A 39 -3.75 0.84 13.85
C ARG A 39 -4.41 -0.46 13.36
N LEU A 40 -5.51 -0.34 12.62
CA LEU A 40 -6.19 -1.49 12.02
C LEU A 40 -5.29 -2.22 11.02
N GLU A 41 -4.56 -1.49 10.15
CA GLU A 41 -3.62 -2.08 9.19
C GLU A 41 -2.51 -2.88 9.89
N ILE A 42 -1.94 -2.33 10.97
CA ILE A 42 -0.91 -3.01 11.78
C ILE A 42 -1.47 -4.32 12.36
N LEU A 43 -2.63 -4.26 13.02
CA LEU A 43 -3.24 -5.45 13.62
C LEU A 43 -3.61 -6.51 12.57
N ALA A 44 -4.14 -6.10 11.42
CA ALA A 44 -4.47 -7.00 10.32
C ALA A 44 -3.22 -7.69 9.75
N ARG A 45 -2.12 -6.93 9.61
CA ARG A 45 -0.83 -7.47 9.17
C ARG A 45 -0.28 -8.48 10.17
N GLU A 46 -0.31 -8.17 11.47
CA GLU A 46 0.17 -9.07 12.53
C GLU A 46 -0.64 -10.37 12.56
N ALA A 47 -1.97 -10.27 12.51
CA ALA A 47 -2.88 -11.41 12.46
C ALA A 47 -2.63 -12.29 11.22
N PHE A 48 -2.35 -11.67 10.06
CA PHE A 48 -1.99 -12.39 8.84
C PHE A 48 -0.65 -13.12 9.00
N GLN A 49 0.39 -12.45 9.52
CA GLN A 49 1.71 -13.02 9.72
C GLN A 49 1.68 -14.19 10.73
N ASP A 50 0.89 -14.07 11.79
CA ASP A 50 0.70 -15.16 12.77
C ASP A 50 0.05 -16.39 12.12
N LYS A 51 -0.96 -16.19 11.27
CA LYS A 51 -1.61 -17.30 10.53
C LYS A 51 -0.65 -17.99 9.56
N MET A 52 0.30 -17.26 8.98
CA MET A 52 1.24 -17.78 7.99
C MET A 52 2.47 -18.45 8.60
N LYS A 53 2.77 -18.17 9.87
CA LYS A 53 4.03 -18.53 10.54
C LYS A 53 4.39 -20.01 10.39
N ASP A 54 3.47 -20.91 10.72
CA ASP A 54 3.72 -22.35 10.71
C ASP A 54 3.89 -22.88 9.28
N SER A 55 3.13 -22.33 8.32
CA SER A 55 3.23 -22.69 6.90
C SER A 55 4.53 -22.20 6.24
N LEU A 56 5.11 -21.11 6.76
CA LEU A 56 6.36 -20.53 6.24
C LEU A 56 7.63 -21.19 6.78
N GLN A 57 7.57 -21.88 7.94
CA GLN A 57 8.75 -22.55 8.52
C GLN A 57 9.39 -23.60 7.57
N PRO A 58 8.62 -24.52 6.96
CA PRO A 58 9.18 -25.45 5.98
C PRO A 58 9.80 -24.77 4.76
N ILE A 59 9.19 -23.67 4.30
CA ILE A 59 9.65 -22.89 3.15
C ILE A 59 11.00 -22.24 3.45
N LEU A 60 11.14 -21.61 4.63
CA LEU A 60 12.41 -21.04 5.07
C LEU A 60 13.54 -22.07 5.08
N LYS A 61 13.27 -23.27 5.60
CA LYS A 61 14.25 -24.37 5.59
C LYS A 61 14.67 -24.76 4.17
N LYS A 62 13.72 -24.82 3.21
CA LYS A 62 14.03 -25.10 1.80
C LYS A 62 14.89 -24.01 1.17
N LEU A 63 14.56 -22.75 1.43
CA LEU A 63 15.33 -21.60 0.94
C LEU A 63 16.77 -21.65 1.45
N ASP A 64 16.98 -21.93 2.75
CA ASP A 64 18.31 -22.06 3.34
C ASP A 64 19.13 -23.22 2.77
N GLN A 65 18.46 -24.32 2.43
CA GLN A 65 19.08 -25.53 1.90
C GLN A 65 19.25 -25.51 0.38
N GLY A 66 18.85 -24.42 -0.30
CA GLY A 66 18.90 -24.34 -1.76
C GLY A 66 17.90 -25.25 -2.48
N GLN A 67 16.87 -25.75 -1.78
CA GLN A 67 15.88 -26.68 -2.32
C GLN A 67 14.78 -25.95 -3.07
N ASN A 68 14.34 -26.51 -4.21
CA ASN A 68 13.26 -25.92 -4.98
C ASN A 68 11.94 -25.87 -4.20
N LEU A 69 11.24 -24.74 -4.35
CA LEU A 69 9.91 -24.54 -3.82
C LEU A 69 8.88 -25.13 -4.79
N THR A 70 7.85 -25.78 -4.27
CA THR A 70 6.67 -26.17 -5.07
C THR A 70 5.86 -24.94 -5.46
N ASP A 71 4.98 -25.06 -6.45
CA ASP A 71 4.13 -23.95 -6.89
C ASP A 71 3.29 -23.38 -5.73
N THR A 72 2.74 -24.25 -4.87
CA THR A 72 2.01 -23.84 -3.67
C THR A 72 2.90 -23.06 -2.69
N GLU A 73 4.15 -23.48 -2.50
CA GLU A 73 5.09 -22.76 -1.63
C GLU A 73 5.49 -21.41 -2.23
N GLN A 74 5.66 -21.34 -3.55
CA GLN A 74 5.90 -20.07 -4.26
C GLN A 74 4.71 -19.12 -4.11
N ASP A 75 3.48 -19.62 -4.19
CA ASP A 75 2.26 -18.83 -3.96
C ASP A 75 2.17 -18.33 -2.51
N MET A 76 2.60 -19.12 -1.52
CA MET A 76 2.68 -18.66 -0.13
C MET A 76 3.71 -17.55 0.05
N VAL A 77 4.90 -17.67 -0.56
CA VAL A 77 5.93 -16.61 -0.54
C VAL A 77 5.40 -15.35 -1.23
N LYS A 78 4.72 -15.49 -2.36
CA LYS A 78 4.08 -14.39 -3.09
C LYS A 78 3.03 -13.68 -2.23
N LEU A 79 2.15 -14.44 -1.58
CA LEU A 79 1.13 -13.89 -0.70
C LEU A 79 1.77 -13.13 0.47
N MET A 80 2.86 -13.66 1.04
CA MET A 80 3.58 -13.01 2.13
C MET A 80 4.22 -11.69 1.69
N ILE A 81 4.95 -11.68 0.57
CA ILE A 81 5.80 -10.55 0.18
C ILE A 81 5.04 -9.47 -0.59
N VAL A 82 4.10 -9.84 -1.48
CA VAL A 82 3.38 -8.89 -2.36
C VAL A 82 1.86 -9.05 -2.29
N GLY A 83 1.33 -9.79 -1.31
CA GLY A 83 -0.11 -10.01 -1.16
C GLY A 83 -0.88 -8.71 -0.97
N GLN A 84 -0.47 -7.85 -0.03
CA GLN A 84 -1.11 -6.56 0.22
C GLN A 84 -1.16 -5.70 -1.05
N ALA A 85 -0.02 -5.55 -1.75
CA ALA A 85 0.08 -4.82 -3.01
C ALA A 85 -0.94 -5.32 -4.04
N LYS A 86 -1.01 -6.64 -4.21
CA LYS A 86 -1.95 -7.29 -5.13
C LYS A 86 -3.41 -7.00 -4.74
N TYR A 87 -3.77 -7.11 -3.47
CA TYR A 87 -5.13 -6.83 -3.01
C TYR A 87 -5.49 -5.36 -3.18
N TYR A 88 -4.58 -4.45 -2.83
CA TYR A 88 -4.75 -3.01 -3.05
C TYR A 88 -5.05 -2.69 -4.51
N MET A 89 -4.23 -3.17 -5.43
CA MET A 89 -4.42 -2.94 -6.87
C MET A 89 -5.71 -3.54 -7.43
N GLN A 90 -6.24 -4.61 -6.82
CA GLN A 90 -7.51 -5.22 -7.22
C GLN A 90 -8.72 -4.44 -6.75
N SER A 91 -8.60 -3.74 -5.62
CA SER A 91 -9.67 -2.93 -5.05
C SER A 91 -9.67 -1.47 -5.50
N GLU A 92 -8.53 -0.96 -5.97
CA GLU A 92 -8.38 0.43 -6.39
C GLU A 92 -9.05 0.72 -7.74
N ASP A 93 -9.98 1.67 -7.75
CA ASP A 93 -10.76 2.07 -8.93
C ASP A 93 -10.59 3.56 -9.32
N ASP A 94 -9.85 4.36 -8.55
CA ASP A 94 -9.70 5.80 -8.79
C ASP A 94 -8.54 6.17 -9.74
N VAL A 95 -7.71 5.22 -10.17
CA VAL A 95 -6.51 5.50 -11.01
C VAL A 95 -6.84 6.33 -12.24
N ALA A 96 -7.93 6.01 -12.94
CA ALA A 96 -8.36 6.73 -14.13
C ALA A 96 -8.81 8.17 -13.79
N HIS A 97 -9.47 8.34 -12.66
CA HIS A 97 -9.89 9.65 -12.16
C HIS A 97 -8.68 10.52 -11.81
N TRP A 98 -7.69 9.97 -11.10
CA TRP A 98 -6.45 10.68 -10.76
C TRP A 98 -5.67 11.14 -11.99
N GLN A 99 -5.56 10.28 -13.01
CA GLN A 99 -4.93 10.65 -14.29
C GLN A 99 -5.70 11.77 -15.01
N ALA A 100 -7.03 11.71 -14.98
CA ALA A 100 -7.88 12.75 -15.58
C ALA A 100 -7.72 14.10 -14.85
N ASP A 101 -7.64 14.08 -13.52
CA ASP A 101 -7.41 15.28 -12.70
C ASP A 101 -6.08 15.95 -13.03
N ILE A 102 -4.99 15.18 -13.10
CA ILE A 102 -3.67 15.72 -13.49
C ILE A 102 -3.72 16.29 -14.91
N LYS A 103 -4.34 15.58 -15.86
CA LYS A 103 -4.47 16.05 -17.25
C LYS A 103 -5.26 17.35 -17.34
N ARG A 104 -6.34 17.47 -16.57
CA ARG A 104 -7.14 18.69 -16.48
C ARG A 104 -6.30 19.85 -15.95
N VAL A 105 -5.59 19.66 -14.84
CA VAL A 105 -4.73 20.70 -14.25
C VAL A 105 -3.66 21.16 -15.24
N VAL A 106 -3.01 20.25 -15.96
CA VAL A 106 -2.04 20.62 -17.01
C VAL A 106 -2.69 21.48 -18.09
N GLY A 107 -3.91 21.15 -18.52
CA GLY A 107 -4.67 21.97 -19.48
C GLY A 107 -5.11 23.34 -18.93
N ASP A 108 -5.40 23.45 -17.63
CA ASP A 108 -5.66 24.72 -16.96
C ASP A 108 -4.40 25.60 -16.92
N LEU A 109 -3.24 25.00 -16.57
CA LEU A 109 -1.95 25.70 -16.57
C LEU A 109 -1.57 26.23 -17.96
N GLN A 110 -1.76 25.42 -19.02
CA GLN A 110 -1.50 25.86 -20.39
C GLN A 110 -2.36 27.06 -20.80
N ARG A 111 -3.63 27.08 -20.38
CA ARG A 111 -4.52 28.23 -20.63
C ARG A 111 -4.07 29.49 -19.90
N LEU A 112 -3.59 29.37 -18.66
CA LEU A 112 -3.07 30.50 -17.90
C LEU A 112 -1.80 31.08 -18.52
N VAL A 113 -0.88 30.23 -18.99
CA VAL A 113 0.31 30.68 -19.71
C VAL A 113 -0.06 31.48 -20.97
N ASN A 114 -1.07 31.03 -21.72
CA ASN A 114 -1.53 31.70 -22.93
C ASN A 114 -2.28 33.02 -22.67
N ALA A 115 -2.75 33.25 -21.44
CA ALA A 115 -3.54 34.43 -21.05
C ALA A 115 -2.71 35.59 -20.48
N ASN A 116 -1.36 35.48 -20.51
CA ASN A 116 -0.39 36.36 -19.85
C ASN A 116 -0.42 36.29 -18.31
N LEU A 117 0.72 35.93 -17.71
CA LEU A 117 0.84 35.58 -16.28
C LEU A 117 1.05 36.76 -15.32
N ASP A 118 0.94 38.00 -15.81
CA ASP A 118 1.23 39.22 -15.04
C ASP A 118 0.13 39.59 -14.02
N ASP A 119 -0.94 38.80 -13.94
CA ASP A 119 -2.07 39.00 -13.03
C ASP A 119 -1.87 38.22 -11.70
N ILE A 120 -2.06 38.90 -10.56
CA ILE A 120 -2.00 38.32 -9.22
C ILE A 120 -2.98 37.15 -9.09
N ASP A 121 -4.18 37.28 -9.69
CA ASP A 121 -5.18 36.21 -9.66
C ASP A 121 -4.72 34.97 -10.45
N ALA A 122 -3.95 35.16 -11.54
CA ALA A 122 -3.37 34.06 -12.29
C ALA A 122 -2.34 33.29 -11.44
N LEU A 123 -1.52 34.00 -10.66
CA LEU A 123 -0.55 33.37 -9.75
C LEU A 123 -1.25 32.58 -8.62
N LEU A 124 -2.33 33.13 -8.04
CA LEU A 124 -3.12 32.41 -7.03
C LEU A 124 -3.80 31.16 -7.60
N LYS A 125 -4.30 31.23 -8.84
CA LYS A 125 -4.85 30.06 -9.55
C LYS A 125 -3.78 28.98 -9.77
N ILE A 126 -2.57 29.35 -10.17
CA ILE A 126 -1.46 28.39 -10.29
C ILE A 126 -1.19 27.70 -8.94
N GLN A 127 -1.13 28.46 -7.84
CA GLN A 127 -0.92 27.88 -6.52
C GLN A 127 -2.02 26.87 -6.15
N ALA A 128 -3.29 27.17 -6.45
CA ALA A 128 -4.41 26.25 -6.23
C ALA A 128 -4.27 24.97 -7.07
N LEU A 129 -3.98 25.11 -8.37
CA LEU A 129 -3.74 23.99 -9.28
C LEU A 129 -2.58 23.09 -8.82
N CYS A 130 -1.48 23.68 -8.34
CA CYS A 130 -0.37 22.93 -7.76
C CYS A 130 -0.79 22.14 -6.52
N ARG A 131 -1.65 22.70 -5.65
CA ARG A 131 -2.17 21.97 -4.48
C ARG A 131 -3.02 20.77 -4.88
N GLU A 132 -3.82 20.89 -5.93
CA GLU A 132 -4.62 19.78 -6.46
C GLU A 132 -3.72 18.62 -6.94
N VAL A 133 -2.68 18.93 -7.72
CA VAL A 133 -1.72 17.92 -8.17
C VAL A 133 -0.94 17.31 -7.01
N ASN A 134 -0.50 18.12 -6.05
CA ASN A 134 0.22 17.65 -4.88
C ASN A 134 -0.61 16.72 -3.99
N ARG A 135 -1.95 16.77 -4.08
CA ARG A 135 -2.85 15.82 -3.42
C ARG A 135 -2.92 14.49 -4.16
N VAL A 136 -3.02 14.49 -5.48
CA VAL A 136 -3.36 13.29 -6.29
C VAL A 136 -2.13 12.56 -6.82
N ALA A 137 -1.05 13.27 -7.16
CA ALA A 137 0.16 12.66 -7.72
C ALA A 137 0.82 11.62 -6.79
N PRO A 138 0.86 11.81 -5.45
CA PRO A 138 1.37 10.79 -4.54
C PRO A 138 0.60 9.46 -4.59
N ASP A 139 -0.73 9.50 -4.71
CA ASP A 139 -1.59 8.32 -4.78
C ASP A 139 -1.35 7.54 -6.07
N LEU A 140 -1.28 8.25 -7.21
CA LEU A 140 -0.95 7.64 -8.50
C LEU A 140 0.45 7.02 -8.50
N ALA A 141 1.44 7.72 -7.93
CA ALA A 141 2.80 7.21 -7.80
C ALA A 141 2.85 5.98 -6.87
N PHE A 142 2.05 5.96 -5.80
CA PHE A 142 1.94 4.81 -4.92
C PHE A 142 1.37 3.60 -5.65
N PHE A 143 0.27 3.76 -6.41
CA PHE A 143 -0.30 2.69 -7.21
C PHE A 143 0.71 2.06 -8.17
N PHE A 144 1.43 2.88 -8.95
CA PHE A 144 2.43 2.35 -9.89
C PHE A 144 3.62 1.69 -9.20
N ARG A 145 4.06 2.18 -8.04
CA ARG A 145 5.09 1.50 -7.24
C ARG A 145 4.63 0.12 -6.78
N GLU A 146 3.39 -0.02 -6.32
CA GLU A 146 2.86 -1.33 -5.91
C GLU A 146 2.71 -2.27 -7.12
N HIS A 147 2.31 -1.75 -8.28
CA HIS A 147 2.29 -2.50 -9.54
C HIS A 147 3.70 -2.99 -9.93
N GLU A 148 4.69 -2.10 -9.95
CA GLU A 148 6.08 -2.44 -10.24
C GLU A 148 6.64 -3.48 -9.27
N ARG A 149 6.35 -3.35 -7.96
CA ARG A 149 6.72 -4.33 -6.94
C ARG A 149 6.17 -5.71 -7.24
N VAL A 150 4.89 -5.81 -7.65
CA VAL A 150 4.26 -7.09 -8.01
C VAL A 150 4.89 -7.68 -9.28
N GLU A 151 5.16 -6.88 -10.30
CA GLU A 151 5.79 -7.34 -11.55
C GLU A 151 7.24 -7.76 -11.35
N GLN A 152 8.03 -6.98 -10.61
CA GLN A 152 9.41 -7.32 -10.27
C GLN A 152 9.48 -8.62 -9.48
N PHE A 153 8.55 -8.83 -8.54
CA PHE A 153 8.45 -10.09 -7.81
C PHE A 153 8.15 -11.27 -8.75
N LYS A 154 7.22 -11.12 -9.70
CA LYS A 154 6.92 -12.17 -10.69
C LYS A 154 8.16 -12.54 -11.52
N VAL A 155 8.89 -11.54 -12.01
CA VAL A 155 10.12 -11.75 -12.79
C VAL A 155 11.19 -12.45 -11.93
N ALA A 156 11.37 -12.03 -10.68
CA ALA A 156 12.33 -12.64 -9.77
C ALA A 156 11.99 -14.11 -9.42
N MET A 157 10.72 -14.48 -9.50
CA MET A 157 10.23 -15.84 -9.24
C MET A 157 10.13 -16.72 -10.49
N SER A 158 10.14 -16.16 -11.71
CA SER A 158 10.03 -16.95 -12.95
C SER A 158 11.32 -17.67 -13.32
N ASP A 159 12.47 -17.16 -12.87
CA ASP A 159 13.76 -17.81 -13.05
C ASP A 159 14.06 -18.82 -11.94
N THR A 160 14.96 -19.77 -12.21
CA THR A 160 15.46 -20.67 -11.16
C THR A 160 16.11 -19.83 -10.07
N LEU A 161 15.53 -19.83 -8.87
CA LEU A 161 16.03 -19.06 -7.74
C LEU A 161 17.50 -19.41 -7.47
N ASN A 162 18.38 -18.45 -7.72
CA ASN A 162 19.80 -18.58 -7.39
C ASN A 162 20.02 -18.49 -5.87
N ALA A 163 21.23 -18.79 -5.41
CA ALA A 163 21.53 -18.82 -3.97
C ALA A 163 21.35 -17.44 -3.28
N GLU A 164 21.60 -16.34 -4.01
CA GLU A 164 21.45 -14.98 -3.50
C GLU A 164 19.97 -14.63 -3.30
N THR A 165 19.14 -14.82 -4.34
CA THR A 165 17.70 -14.58 -4.27
C THR A 165 17.04 -15.39 -3.16
N ARG A 166 17.43 -16.66 -2.98
CA ARG A 166 16.90 -17.51 -1.88
C ARG A 166 17.24 -16.93 -0.51
N ARG A 167 18.47 -16.49 -0.31
CA ARG A 167 18.91 -15.88 0.95
C ARG A 167 18.15 -14.59 1.22
N THR A 168 18.00 -13.74 0.21
CA THR A 168 17.25 -12.48 0.31
C THR A 168 15.80 -12.74 0.68
N LEU A 169 15.12 -13.68 -0.01
CA LEU A 169 13.74 -14.07 0.31
C LEU A 169 13.62 -14.61 1.75
N ALA A 170 14.53 -15.48 2.17
CA ALA A 170 14.51 -16.03 3.53
C ALA A 170 14.69 -14.93 4.59
N ASN A 171 15.57 -13.95 4.35
CA ASN A 171 15.77 -12.82 5.25
C ASN A 171 14.53 -11.93 5.34
N ILE A 172 13.94 -11.56 4.20
CA ILE A 172 12.70 -10.76 4.16
C ILE A 172 11.59 -11.47 4.95
N ILE A 173 11.36 -12.76 4.68
CA ILE A 173 10.31 -13.52 5.38
C ILE A 173 10.56 -13.58 6.89
N ARG A 174 11.82 -13.77 7.32
CA ARG A 174 12.17 -13.76 8.75
C ARG A 174 11.93 -12.41 9.40
N GLU A 175 12.32 -11.32 8.73
CA GLU A 175 12.10 -9.95 9.23
C GLU A 175 10.61 -9.67 9.39
N MET A 176 9.80 -10.05 8.38
CA MET A 176 8.35 -9.91 8.47
C MET A 176 7.78 -10.70 9.66
N LEU A 177 8.18 -11.97 9.84
CA LEU A 177 7.71 -12.79 10.96
C LEU A 177 8.23 -12.32 12.33
N ALA A 178 9.37 -11.62 12.37
CA ALA A 178 9.94 -11.07 13.60
C ALA A 178 9.26 -9.75 14.01
N SER A 179 8.72 -9.00 13.04
CA SER A 179 7.98 -7.76 13.29
C SER A 179 6.72 -7.95 14.15
N ASN A 180 6.20 -9.18 14.27
CA ASN A 180 5.12 -9.53 15.20
C ASN A 180 5.50 -9.43 16.70
N LYS A 181 6.75 -9.09 17.03
CA LYS A 181 7.25 -9.03 18.41
C LYS A 181 7.52 -7.61 18.93
N MET A 182 7.23 -6.58 18.15
CA MET A 182 7.37 -5.17 18.53
C MET A 182 6.01 -4.53 18.72
#